data_AF-A0A930VEG8-F1
#
_entry.id   AF-A0A930VEG8-F1
#
_cell.length_a   1.000
_cell.length_b   1.000
_cell.length_c   1.000
_cell.angle_alpha   90.00
_cell.angle_beta   90.00
_cell.angle_gamma   90.00
#
_symmetry.space_group_name_H-M   'P 1'
#
loop_
_entity.id
_entity.type
_entity.pdbx_description
1 polymer ?
#
loop_
_entity_poly.entity_id
_entity_poly.type
_entity_poly.pdbx_seq_one_letter_code
_entity_poly.pdbx_strand_id
1 'polypeptide(L)'
;MAATTLRWPTDPRAGGDLPGSPSGLVGLLITGLDSWTSLHATRRLIADEPLAWVVVTSASEGPMWGAALDAGARVVLPSSVRLAAVCRTLASASRGTVRPFAGRRALLIGSWSQLLARQEELCLRVGSLTPREHEVLSMLHAGDGISRIAQLLGISPVTVRSQVKGVLRKLEVKSQLGAVAALDDLLALGACPGYPGTRGAGAELSPN
;
A
#
# COMPACT_ATOMS: atom_id res chain seq x y z
N MET A 1 -7.82 10.19 -33.68
CA MET A 1 -8.02 9.22 -32.59
C MET A 1 -8.80 9.92 -31.51
N ALA A 2 -10.08 9.56 -31.32
CA ALA A 2 -10.85 10.08 -30.20
C ALA A 2 -10.30 9.43 -28.91
N ALA A 3 -9.91 10.24 -27.94
CA ALA A 3 -9.55 9.76 -26.62
C ALA A 3 -10.82 9.76 -25.75
N THR A 4 -11.13 8.61 -25.15
CA THR A 4 -12.21 8.49 -24.18
C THR A 4 -11.60 8.52 -22.78
N THR A 5 -12.09 9.41 -21.93
CA THR A 5 -11.68 9.47 -20.52
C THR A 5 -12.55 8.51 -19.72
N LEU A 6 -11.93 7.51 -19.09
CA LEU A 6 -12.61 6.67 -18.10
C LEU A 6 -12.70 7.42 -16.78
N ARG A 7 -13.85 7.31 -16.11
CA ARG A 7 -14.06 7.91 -14.80
C ARG A 7 -13.40 7.05 -13.72
N TRP A 8 -12.90 7.70 -12.69
CA TRP A 8 -12.20 7.01 -11.61
C TRP A 8 -13.17 6.12 -10.79
N PRO A 9 -12.78 4.90 -10.36
CA PRO A 9 -13.69 3.92 -9.74
C PRO A 9 -14.42 4.36 -8.45
N THR A 10 -13.98 5.45 -7.80
CA THR A 10 -14.61 5.98 -6.58
C THR A 10 -15.42 7.27 -6.81
N ASP A 11 -15.64 7.67 -8.06
CA ASP A 11 -16.52 8.80 -8.39
C ASP A 11 -18.01 8.38 -8.24
N PRO A 12 -18.79 8.97 -7.31
CA PRO A 12 -20.19 8.61 -7.09
C PRO A 12 -21.13 8.92 -8.29
N ARG A 13 -20.61 9.55 -9.35
CA ARG A 13 -21.33 9.80 -10.61
C ARG A 13 -20.97 8.79 -11.71
N ALA A 14 -20.22 7.73 -11.39
CA ALA A 14 -19.81 6.69 -12.34
C ALA A 14 -20.99 5.79 -12.75
N GLY A 15 -21.80 6.28 -13.68
CA GLY A 15 -22.76 5.47 -14.43
C GLY A 15 -22.47 5.58 -15.92
N GLY A 16 -21.85 4.57 -16.51
CA GLY A 16 -21.62 4.50 -17.95
C GLY A 16 -20.91 3.22 -18.36
N ASP A 17 -21.53 2.47 -19.27
CA ASP A 17 -20.96 1.28 -19.89
C ASP A 17 -19.80 1.66 -20.83
N LEU A 18 -18.74 0.85 -20.82
CA LEU A 18 -17.71 0.91 -21.85
C LEU A 18 -18.33 0.52 -23.20
N PRO A 19 -18.09 1.26 -24.29
CA PRO A 19 -18.40 0.74 -25.61
C PRO A 19 -17.61 -0.56 -25.81
N GLY A 20 -18.30 -1.60 -26.27
CA GLY A 20 -17.78 -2.98 -26.35
C GLY A 20 -16.36 -3.08 -26.90
N SER A 21 -15.54 -3.93 -26.26
CA SER A 21 -14.09 -4.08 -26.44
C SER A 21 -13.60 -4.02 -27.88
N PRO A 22 -13.06 -2.88 -28.36
CA PRO A 22 -12.27 -2.84 -29.57
C PRO A 22 -10.89 -3.43 -29.25
N SER A 23 -10.46 -4.42 -30.04
CA SER A 23 -9.07 -4.87 -30.00
C SER A 23 -8.14 -3.68 -30.33
N GLY A 24 -7.28 -3.28 -29.38
CA GLY A 24 -6.31 -2.20 -29.58
C GLY A 24 -6.46 -0.97 -28.67
N LEU A 25 -7.43 -0.95 -27.74
CA LEU A 25 -7.51 0.11 -26.73
C LEU A 25 -6.35 0.02 -25.71
N VAL A 26 -5.83 1.17 -25.32
CA VAL A 26 -4.72 1.33 -24.37
C VAL A 26 -5.19 2.29 -23.29
N GLY A 27 -5.01 1.90 -22.03
CA GLY A 27 -5.27 2.77 -20.89
C GLY A 27 -4.01 3.56 -20.53
N LEU A 28 -4.13 4.87 -20.37
CA LEU A 28 -3.11 5.69 -19.71
C LEU A 28 -3.60 6.04 -18.31
N LEU A 29 -2.86 5.63 -17.29
CA LEU A 29 -3.16 5.97 -15.90
C LEU A 29 -2.08 6.88 -15.35
N ILE A 30 -2.44 8.09 -14.93
CA ILE A 30 -1.54 9.02 -14.25
C ILE A 30 -1.96 9.05 -12.78
N THR A 31 -1.11 8.55 -11.89
CA THR A 31 -1.47 8.36 -10.47
C THR A 31 -0.25 8.39 -9.56
N GLY A 32 -0.44 8.87 -8.33
CA GLY A 32 0.51 8.64 -7.24
C GLY A 32 0.43 7.20 -6.77
N LEU A 33 1.58 6.55 -6.53
CA LEU A 33 1.65 5.22 -5.89
C LEU A 33 2.37 5.30 -4.53
N ASP A 34 2.32 6.47 -3.93
CA ASP A 34 2.93 6.84 -2.65
C ASP A 34 2.06 6.51 -1.44
N SER A 35 0.77 6.18 -1.66
CA SER A 35 -0.14 5.72 -0.61
C SER A 35 -0.81 4.40 -0.97
N TRP A 36 -1.19 3.64 0.07
CA TRP A 36 -1.90 2.38 -0.07
C TRP A 36 -3.26 2.52 -0.73
N THR A 37 -4.00 3.59 -0.40
CA THR A 37 -5.31 3.87 -1.01
C THR A 37 -5.19 4.06 -2.52
N SER A 38 -4.23 4.89 -2.97
CA SER A 38 -4.00 5.14 -4.40
C SER A 38 -3.48 3.90 -5.11
N LEU A 39 -2.60 3.13 -4.47
CA LEU A 39 -2.11 1.87 -5.02
C LEU A 39 -3.25 0.85 -5.18
N HIS A 40 -4.09 0.68 -4.17
CA HIS A 40 -5.19 -0.27 -4.20
C HIS A 40 -6.21 0.09 -5.28
N ALA A 41 -6.60 1.36 -5.39
CA ALA A 41 -7.48 1.84 -6.44
C ALA A 41 -6.87 1.62 -7.84
N THR A 42 -5.57 1.89 -7.99
CA THR A 42 -4.83 1.64 -9.24
C THR A 42 -4.84 0.16 -9.61
N ARG A 43 -4.50 -0.74 -8.67
CA ARG A 43 -4.49 -2.18 -8.91
C ARG A 43 -5.87 -2.71 -9.30
N ARG A 44 -6.93 -2.25 -8.62
CA ARG A 44 -8.31 -2.62 -8.96
C ARG A 44 -8.68 -2.19 -10.36
N LEU A 45 -8.46 -0.93 -10.72
CA LEU A 45 -8.74 -0.43 -12.06
C LEU A 45 -8.03 -1.24 -13.15
N ILE A 46 -6.76 -1.59 -12.92
CA ILE A 46 -5.97 -2.38 -13.88
C ILE A 46 -6.52 -3.81 -14.02
N ALA A 47 -6.95 -4.42 -12.91
CA ALA A 47 -7.45 -5.79 -12.90
C ALA A 47 -8.88 -5.91 -13.45
N ASP A 48 -9.73 -4.93 -13.17
CA ASP A 48 -11.14 -4.92 -13.56
C ASP A 48 -11.32 -4.58 -15.06
N GLU A 49 -10.35 -3.88 -15.66
CA GLU A 49 -10.42 -3.41 -17.05
C GLU A 49 -9.39 -4.11 -17.96
N PRO A 50 -9.80 -4.85 -19.00
CA PRO A 50 -8.90 -5.63 -19.86
C PRO A 50 -8.17 -4.77 -20.91
N LEU A 51 -7.56 -3.66 -20.50
CA LEU A 51 -6.81 -2.73 -21.34
C LEU A 51 -5.29 -2.97 -21.23
N ALA A 52 -4.56 -2.58 -22.27
CA ALA A 52 -3.10 -2.50 -22.19
C ALA A 52 -2.69 -1.25 -21.38
N TRP A 53 -2.63 -1.36 -20.05
CA TRP A 53 -2.35 -0.24 -19.17
C TRP A 53 -0.89 0.25 -19.23
N VAL A 54 -0.70 1.54 -19.47
CA VAL A 54 0.55 2.29 -19.25
C VAL A 54 0.33 3.20 -18.05
N VAL A 55 1.08 2.97 -16.99
CA VAL A 55 1.01 3.75 -15.75
C VAL A 55 2.13 4.78 -15.75
N VAL A 56 1.81 6.03 -15.42
CA VAL A 56 2.75 7.12 -15.20
C VAL A 56 2.60 7.56 -13.76
N THR A 57 3.71 7.56 -13.00
CA THR A 57 3.66 7.84 -11.57
C THR A 57 4.82 8.69 -11.09
N SER A 58 4.59 9.51 -10.07
CA SER A 58 5.63 10.23 -9.33
C SER A 58 6.38 9.35 -8.33
N ALA A 59 5.88 8.16 -8.03
CA ALA A 59 6.52 7.25 -7.09
C ALA A 59 7.89 6.79 -7.63
N SER A 60 8.88 6.72 -6.74
CA SER A 60 10.17 6.13 -7.07
C SER A 60 10.02 4.68 -7.52
N GLU A 61 10.92 4.26 -8.40
CA GLU A 61 10.94 2.87 -8.86
C GLU A 61 11.22 1.91 -7.69
N GLY A 62 10.44 0.83 -7.62
CA GLY A 62 10.54 -0.15 -6.54
C GLY A 62 9.27 -1.00 -6.41
N PRO A 63 8.95 -1.48 -5.19
CA PRO A 63 7.82 -2.37 -4.94
C PRO A 63 6.47 -1.82 -5.44
N MET A 64 6.24 -0.51 -5.35
CA MET A 64 4.99 0.10 -5.81
C MET A 64 4.80 0.00 -7.33
N TRP A 65 5.89 0.10 -8.10
CA TRP A 65 5.85 -0.17 -9.54
C TRP A 65 5.63 -1.66 -9.81
N GLY A 66 6.27 -2.52 -9.02
CA GLY A 66 6.04 -3.96 -9.02
C GLY A 66 4.58 -4.30 -8.81
N ALA A 67 3.91 -3.63 -7.87
CA ALA A 67 2.50 -3.81 -7.59
C ALA A 67 1.60 -3.43 -8.76
N ALA A 68 1.88 -2.35 -9.49
CA ALA A 68 1.12 -2.03 -10.71
C ALA A 68 1.35 -3.08 -11.82
N LEU A 69 2.59 -3.54 -12.00
CA LEU A 69 2.96 -4.56 -13.00
C LEU A 69 2.36 -5.94 -12.70
N ASP A 70 2.32 -6.30 -11.41
CA ASP A 70 1.71 -7.52 -10.88
C ASP A 70 0.19 -7.52 -11.09
N ALA A 71 -0.46 -6.36 -10.94
CA ALA A 71 -1.89 -6.21 -11.23
C ALA A 71 -2.24 -6.28 -12.72
N GLY A 72 -1.24 -6.27 -13.61
CA GLY A 72 -1.44 -6.40 -15.06
C GLY A 72 -1.02 -5.19 -15.88
N ALA A 73 -0.44 -4.14 -15.26
CA ALA A 73 0.11 -3.03 -16.02
C ALA A 73 1.16 -3.52 -17.01
N ARG A 74 1.09 -3.01 -18.24
CA ARG A 74 2.05 -3.37 -19.28
C ARG A 74 3.37 -2.64 -19.08
N VAL A 75 3.33 -1.38 -18.67
CA VAL A 75 4.51 -0.55 -18.35
C VAL A 75 4.19 0.41 -17.23
N VAL A 76 5.19 0.69 -16.39
CA VAL A 76 5.20 1.82 -15.47
C VAL A 76 6.31 2.78 -15.88
N LEU A 77 6.01 4.07 -15.91
CA LEU A 77 6.91 5.16 -16.29
C LEU A 77 6.96 6.20 -15.18
N PRO A 78 8.10 6.89 -14.98
CA PRO A 78 8.16 8.01 -14.05
C PRO A 78 7.42 9.22 -14.64
N SER A 79 6.82 10.07 -13.81
CA SER A 79 6.13 11.29 -14.24
C SER A 79 7.05 12.33 -14.90
N SER A 80 8.36 12.24 -14.63
CA SER A 80 9.40 13.04 -15.29
C SER A 80 9.69 12.64 -16.75
N VAL A 81 9.06 11.56 -17.24
CA VAL A 81 9.23 11.11 -18.61
C VAL A 81 8.65 12.14 -19.60
N ARG A 82 9.35 12.39 -20.71
CA ARG A 82 8.86 13.30 -21.75
C ARG A 82 7.57 12.77 -22.38
N LEU A 83 6.61 13.66 -22.65
CA LEU A 83 5.33 13.33 -23.28
C LEU A 83 5.50 12.51 -24.58
N ALA A 84 6.46 12.87 -25.43
CA ALA A 84 6.75 12.13 -26.66
C ALA A 84 7.10 10.65 -26.41
N ALA A 85 7.78 10.34 -25.31
CA ALA A 85 8.08 8.96 -24.94
C ALA A 85 6.83 8.23 -24.43
N VAL A 86 5.95 8.90 -23.66
CA VAL A 86 4.64 8.34 -23.28
C VAL A 86 3.83 8.00 -24.52
N CYS A 87 3.71 8.92 -25.47
CA CYS A 87 2.98 8.70 -26.72
C CYS A 87 3.54 7.50 -27.51
N ARG A 88 4.87 7.36 -27.60
CA ARG A 88 5.49 6.18 -28.23
C ARG A 88 5.16 4.89 -27.50
N THR A 89 5.20 4.89 -26.16
CA THR A 89 4.85 3.71 -25.36
C THR A 89 3.39 3.33 -25.55
N LEU A 90 2.47 4.29 -25.53
CA LEU A 90 1.05 4.06 -25.81
C LEU A 90 0.82 3.49 -27.21
N ALA A 91 1.46 4.06 -28.23
CA ALA A 91 1.35 3.56 -29.60
C ALA A 91 1.93 2.15 -29.77
N SER A 92 3.02 1.82 -29.07
CA SER A 92 3.54 0.46 -29.07
C SER A 92 2.63 -0.49 -28.28
N ALA A 93 1.97 -0.01 -27.23
CA ALA A 93 1.08 -0.82 -26.39
C ALA A 93 -0.19 -1.22 -27.15
N SER A 94 -0.74 -0.31 -27.97
CA SER A 94 -1.92 -0.58 -28.81
C SER A 94 -1.65 -1.63 -29.87
N ARG A 95 -0.41 -1.69 -30.36
CA ARG A 95 0.06 -2.74 -31.28
C ARG A 95 0.48 -4.04 -30.58
N GLY A 96 0.40 -4.13 -29.25
CA GLY A 96 0.88 -5.29 -28.48
C GLY A 96 2.40 -5.49 -28.49
N THR A 97 3.16 -4.49 -28.95
CA THR A 97 4.61 -4.58 -29.15
C THR A 97 5.44 -4.10 -27.95
N VAL A 98 4.78 -3.55 -26.94
CA VAL A 98 5.48 -3.13 -25.72
C VAL A 98 5.94 -4.35 -24.96
N ARG A 99 7.26 -4.53 -24.93
CA ARG A 99 7.93 -5.48 -24.08
C ARG A 99 8.83 -4.71 -23.12
N PRO A 100 8.44 -4.57 -21.84
CA PRO A 100 9.39 -4.17 -20.81
C PRO A 100 10.59 -5.10 -20.85
N PHE A 101 11.77 -4.61 -20.45
CA PHE A 101 12.91 -5.48 -20.22
C PHE A 101 12.50 -6.59 -19.24
N ALA A 102 12.45 -7.84 -19.71
CA ALA A 102 11.83 -8.94 -18.98
C ALA A 102 12.45 -9.14 -17.59
N GLY A 103 13.77 -8.98 -17.47
CA GLY A 103 14.47 -9.02 -16.20
C GLY A 103 14.03 -7.92 -15.23
N ARG A 104 13.86 -6.68 -15.71
CA ARG A 104 13.46 -5.53 -14.86
C ARG A 104 12.02 -5.67 -14.38
N ARG A 105 11.12 -6.13 -15.24
CA ARG A 105 9.73 -6.42 -14.84
C ARG A 105 9.68 -7.49 -13.74
N ALA A 106 10.40 -8.60 -13.93
CA ALA A 106 10.45 -9.68 -12.96
C ALA A 106 11.06 -9.22 -11.62
N LEU A 107 12.13 -8.42 -11.65
CA LEU A 107 12.74 -7.83 -10.44
C LEU A 107 11.77 -6.94 -9.68
N LEU A 108 11.04 -6.06 -10.36
CA LEU A 108 10.07 -5.16 -9.71
C LEU A 108 8.91 -5.96 -9.09
N ILE A 109 8.34 -6.92 -9.81
CA ILE A 109 7.29 -7.79 -9.26
C ILE A 109 7.82 -8.60 -8.07
N GLY A 110 9.02 -9.15 -8.18
CA GLY A 110 9.66 -9.85 -7.06
C GLY A 110 9.84 -8.96 -5.83
N SER A 111 10.23 -7.70 -6.02
CA SER A 111 10.36 -6.74 -4.90
C SER A 111 9.02 -6.42 -4.23
N TRP A 112 7.91 -6.42 -5.00
CA TRP A 112 6.56 -6.29 -4.47
C TRP A 112 6.17 -7.53 -3.66
N SER A 113 6.38 -8.73 -4.19
CA SER A 113 6.10 -9.98 -3.46
C SER A 113 6.89 -10.07 -2.15
N GLN A 114 8.16 -9.65 -2.16
CA GLN A 114 8.98 -9.59 -0.94
C GLN A 114 8.48 -8.55 0.07
N LEU A 115 7.94 -7.42 -0.39
CA LEU A 115 7.32 -6.45 0.50
C LEU A 115 6.08 -7.07 1.16
N LEU A 116 5.19 -7.69 0.40
CA LEU A 116 3.99 -8.35 0.94
C LEU A 116 4.33 -9.44 1.95
N ALA A 117 5.30 -10.30 1.65
CA ALA A 117 5.73 -11.36 2.56
C ALA A 117 6.24 -10.81 3.91
N ARG A 118 7.05 -9.75 3.87
CA ARG A 118 7.51 -9.08 5.10
C ARG A 118 6.37 -8.46 5.89
N GLN A 119 5.37 -7.90 5.20
CA GLN A 119 4.21 -7.31 5.87
C GLN A 119 3.31 -8.37 6.51
N GLU A 120 3.10 -9.50 5.84
CA GLU A 120 2.37 -10.63 6.40
C GLU A 120 3.05 -11.16 7.67
N GLU A 121 4.37 -11.35 7.61
CA GLU A 121 5.18 -11.77 8.75
C GLU A 121 5.07 -10.77 9.93
N LEU A 122 5.10 -9.47 9.64
CA LEU A 122 4.90 -8.44 10.64
C LEU A 122 3.49 -8.46 11.25
N CYS A 123 2.43 -8.59 10.45
CA CYS A 123 1.06 -8.74 10.97
C CYS A 123 0.94 -9.99 11.86
N LEU A 124 1.58 -11.11 11.53
CA LEU A 124 1.61 -12.31 12.38
C LEU A 124 2.33 -12.06 13.71
N ARG A 125 3.49 -11.39 13.68
CA ARG A 125 4.26 -11.05 14.89
C ARG A 125 3.49 -10.13 15.82
N VAL A 126 2.86 -9.08 15.28
CA VAL A 126 2.01 -8.18 16.06
C VAL A 126 0.79 -8.95 16.61
N GLY A 127 0.15 -9.78 15.79
CA GLY A 127 -0.95 -10.65 16.23
C GLY A 127 -0.59 -11.63 17.35
N SER A 128 0.70 -11.98 17.52
CA SER A 128 1.18 -12.86 18.59
C SER A 128 1.33 -12.17 19.96
N LEU A 129 1.24 -10.84 20.01
CA LEU A 129 1.33 -10.09 21.26
C LEU A 129 0.10 -10.39 22.13
N THR A 130 0.32 -10.55 23.43
CA THR A 130 -0.77 -10.62 24.41
C THR A 130 -1.52 -9.29 24.46
N PRO A 131 -2.75 -9.26 25.00
CA PRO A 131 -3.49 -8.00 25.17
C PRO A 131 -2.69 -6.93 25.94
N ARG A 132 -1.93 -7.35 26.96
CA ARG A 132 -1.11 -6.42 27.75
C ARG A 132 0.12 -5.91 27.01
N GLU A 133 0.77 -6.77 26.22
CA GLU A 133 1.88 -6.37 25.36
C GLU A 133 1.41 -5.40 24.26
N HIS A 134 0.23 -5.65 23.68
CA HIS A 134 -0.42 -4.74 22.73
C HIS A 134 -0.68 -3.36 23.35
N GLU A 135 -1.29 -3.32 24.54
CA GLU A 135 -1.58 -2.07 25.25
C GLU A 135 -0.29 -1.28 25.53
N VAL A 136 0.76 -1.95 25.99
CA VAL A 136 2.09 -1.34 26.19
C VAL A 136 2.64 -0.81 24.86
N LEU A 137 2.61 -1.59 23.78
CA LEU A 137 3.09 -1.16 22.46
C LEU A 137 2.32 0.08 21.95
N SER A 138 1.00 0.14 22.13
CA SER A 138 0.19 1.29 21.74
C SER A 138 0.57 2.56 22.51
N MET A 139 0.83 2.46 23.82
CA MET A 139 1.32 3.60 24.61
C MET A 139 2.74 4.03 24.21
N LEU A 140 3.62 3.07 23.89
CA LEU A 140 4.95 3.41 23.38
C LEU A 140 4.87 4.15 22.03
N HIS A 141 3.96 3.74 21.15
CA HIS A 141 3.69 4.41 19.88
C HIS A 141 3.10 5.82 20.10
N ALA A 142 2.26 6.01 21.13
CA ALA A 142 1.80 7.33 21.55
C ALA A 142 2.89 8.22 22.18
N GLY A 143 4.12 7.71 22.35
CA GLY A 143 5.25 8.45 22.92
C GLY A 143 5.37 8.38 24.44
N ASP A 144 4.55 7.56 25.12
CA ASP A 144 4.63 7.41 26.57
C ASP A 144 5.93 6.71 27.00
N GLY A 145 6.58 7.27 28.00
CA GLY A 145 7.73 6.64 28.66
C GLY A 145 7.32 5.56 29.67
N ILE A 146 8.25 4.67 30.00
CA ILE A 146 8.06 3.56 30.96
C ILE A 146 7.40 4.00 32.27
N SER A 147 7.84 5.12 32.84
CA SER A 147 7.30 5.64 34.11
C SER A 147 5.84 6.09 33.98
N ARG A 148 5.48 6.70 32.85
CA ARG A 148 4.10 7.14 32.59
C ARG A 148 3.19 5.94 32.36
N ILE A 149 3.65 4.97 31.57
CA ILE A 149 2.97 3.70 31.35
C ILE A 149 2.71 2.99 32.69
N ALA A 150 3.73 2.89 33.55
CA ALA A 150 3.61 2.27 34.87
C ALA A 150 2.50 2.92 35.72
N GLN A 151 2.44 4.25 35.73
CA GLN A 151 1.40 5.01 36.43
C GLN A 151 0.00 4.76 35.85
N LEU A 152 -0.16 4.87 34.52
CA LEU A 152 -1.45 4.67 33.84
C LEU A 152 -1.99 3.26 34.05
N LEU A 153 -1.09 2.28 34.07
CA LEU A 153 -1.42 0.88 34.19
C LEU A 153 -1.51 0.37 35.64
N GLY A 154 -1.16 1.19 36.64
CA GLY A 154 -1.12 0.79 38.05
C GLY A 154 -0.12 -0.33 38.36
N ILE A 155 0.98 -0.44 37.62
CA ILE A 155 2.00 -1.50 37.77
C ILE A 155 3.39 -0.92 37.98
N SER A 156 4.35 -1.75 38.40
CA SER A 156 5.72 -1.29 38.61
C SER A 156 6.46 -0.97 37.30
N PRO A 157 7.40 -0.01 37.28
CA PRO A 157 8.28 0.23 36.13
C PRO A 157 9.14 -0.98 35.73
N VAL A 158 9.40 -1.91 36.66
CA VAL A 158 10.10 -3.17 36.37
C VAL A 158 9.20 -4.10 35.56
N THR A 159 7.92 -4.18 35.90
CA THR A 159 6.91 -4.95 35.16
C THR A 159 6.77 -4.41 33.75
N VAL A 160 6.67 -3.09 33.57
CA VAL A 160 6.61 -2.46 32.23
C VAL A 160 7.85 -2.83 31.42
N ARG A 161 9.07 -2.73 31.97
CA ARG A 161 10.29 -3.16 31.28
C ARG A 161 10.25 -4.63 30.85
N SER A 162 9.69 -5.51 31.68
CA SER A 162 9.49 -6.91 31.32
C SER A 162 8.52 -7.08 30.15
N GLN A 163 7.39 -6.35 30.16
CA GLN A 163 6.43 -6.33 29.06
C GLN A 163 7.07 -5.81 27.76
N VAL A 164 7.82 -4.72 27.83
CA VAL A 164 8.58 -4.19 26.68
C VAL A 164 9.54 -5.24 26.14
N LYS A 165 10.30 -5.93 27.00
CA LYS A 165 11.20 -7.02 26.56
C LYS A 165 10.43 -8.15 25.85
N GLY A 166 9.23 -8.49 26.34
CA GLY A 166 8.31 -9.42 25.68
C GLY A 166 7.93 -8.97 24.26
N VAL A 167 7.49 -7.71 24.13
CA VAL A 167 7.16 -7.05 22.86
C VAL A 167 8.35 -7.09 21.89
N LEU A 168 9.53 -6.61 22.33
CA LEU A 168 10.72 -6.56 21.47
C LEU A 168 11.11 -7.96 20.95
N ARG A 169 11.03 -8.97 21.82
CA ARG A 169 11.31 -10.36 21.44
C ARG A 169 10.30 -10.89 20.42
N LYS A 170 9.00 -10.66 20.61
CA LYS A 170 7.95 -11.16 19.71
C LYS A 170 7.91 -10.43 18.37
N LEU A 171 8.25 -9.15 18.35
CA LEU A 171 8.39 -8.38 17.11
C LEU A 171 9.76 -8.59 16.42
N GLU A 172 10.69 -9.28 17.08
CA GLU A 172 12.07 -9.51 16.64
C GLU A 172 12.86 -8.22 16.38
N VAL A 173 12.60 -7.19 17.19
CA VAL A 173 13.27 -5.89 17.12
C VAL A 173 14.18 -5.68 18.31
N LYS A 174 15.21 -4.86 18.13
CA LYS A 174 16.26 -4.65 19.14
C LYS A 174 16.03 -3.41 20.02
N SER A 175 15.05 -2.59 19.70
CA SER A 175 14.82 -1.30 20.38
C SER A 175 13.35 -0.94 20.42
N GLN A 176 12.99 -0.10 21.39
CA GLN A 176 11.66 0.49 21.50
C GLN A 176 11.28 1.25 20.22
N LEU A 177 12.22 2.03 19.66
CA LEU A 177 11.99 2.73 18.40
C LEU A 177 11.70 1.76 17.24
N GLY A 178 12.38 0.61 17.19
CA GLY A 178 12.09 -0.44 16.22
C GLY A 178 10.70 -1.04 16.38
N ALA A 179 10.21 -1.20 17.62
CA ALA A 179 8.86 -1.67 17.87
C ALA A 179 7.79 -0.65 17.43
N VAL A 180 8.03 0.65 17.69
CA VAL A 180 7.16 1.72 17.23
C VAL A 180 7.16 1.79 15.70
N ALA A 181 8.33 1.77 15.06
CA ALA A 181 8.43 1.75 13.60
C ALA A 181 7.72 0.54 12.97
N ALA A 182 7.80 -0.63 13.60
CA ALA A 182 7.08 -1.81 13.16
C ALA A 182 5.55 -1.64 13.25
N LEU A 183 5.05 -0.95 14.28
CA LEU A 183 3.64 -0.61 14.35
C LEU A 183 3.26 0.46 13.30
N ASP A 184 4.08 1.49 13.12
CA ASP A 184 3.89 2.53 12.09
C ASP A 184 3.79 1.91 10.69
N ASP A 185 4.73 1.01 10.36
CA ASP A 185 4.76 0.29 9.10
C ASP A 185 3.46 -0.48 8.87
N LEU A 186 2.90 -1.11 9.92
CA LEU A 186 1.64 -1.85 9.85
C LEU A 186 0.44 -0.90 9.70
N LEU A 187 0.41 0.21 10.44
CA LEU A 187 -0.68 1.19 10.38
C LEU A 187 -0.73 1.92 9.03
N ALA A 188 0.44 2.21 8.45
CA ALA A 188 0.55 2.83 7.14
C ALA A 188 -0.11 1.99 6.03
N LEU A 189 -0.25 0.66 6.21
CA LEU A 189 -0.87 -0.24 5.23
C LEU A 189 -2.39 -0.10 5.11
N GLY A 190 -3.06 0.48 6.12
CA GLY A 190 -4.52 0.49 6.15
C GLY A 190 -5.13 -0.92 6.24
N ALA A 191 -5.33 -1.38 7.48
CA ALA A 191 -6.21 -2.50 7.87
C ALA A 191 -5.80 -3.92 7.45
N CYS A 192 -4.92 -4.55 8.24
CA CYS A 192 -4.96 -6.01 8.44
C CYS A 192 -6.32 -6.37 9.10
N PRO A 193 -7.13 -7.29 8.53
CA PRO A 193 -8.34 -7.78 9.19
C PRO A 193 -7.94 -8.46 10.52
N GLY A 194 -8.25 -7.82 11.65
CA GLY A 194 -7.94 -8.36 12.98
C GLY A 194 -7.19 -7.43 13.94
N TYR A 195 -6.77 -6.23 13.52
CA TYR A 195 -6.18 -5.25 14.45
C TYR A 195 -7.27 -4.54 15.27
N PRO A 196 -7.31 -4.69 16.60
CA PRO A 196 -8.39 -4.17 17.45
C PRO A 196 -8.52 -2.63 17.44
N GLY A 197 -7.51 -1.89 16.93
CA GLY A 197 -7.54 -0.43 16.81
C GLY A 197 -8.13 0.13 15.50
N THR A 198 -8.61 -0.71 14.56
CA THR A 198 -9.15 -0.24 13.26
C THR A 198 -10.66 0.00 13.22
N ARG A 199 -11.38 -0.15 14.35
CA ARG A 199 -12.76 0.34 14.45
C ARG A 199 -12.76 1.83 14.77
N GLY A 200 -12.95 2.66 13.73
CA GLY A 200 -13.46 4.03 13.90
C GLY A 200 -12.54 5.13 13.42
N ALA A 201 -12.35 5.26 12.10
CA ALA A 201 -11.98 6.51 11.46
C ALA A 201 -12.93 6.86 10.29
N GLY A 202 -14.19 6.41 10.37
CA GLY A 202 -15.16 6.53 9.28
C GLY A 202 -16.63 6.40 9.68
N ALA A 203 -17.01 6.89 10.86
CA ALA A 203 -18.41 7.03 11.21
C ALA A 203 -18.65 8.36 11.95
N GLU A 204 -19.58 9.14 11.40
CA GLU A 204 -20.27 10.30 11.99
C GLU A 204 -19.58 11.67 11.97
N LEU A 205 -19.70 12.32 10.81
CA LEU A 205 -20.02 13.75 10.74
C LEU A 205 -21.34 13.89 9.95
N SER A 206 -22.47 13.80 10.65
CA SER A 206 -23.73 14.41 10.18
C SER A 206 -23.77 15.85 10.69
N PRO A 207 -24.06 16.85 9.85
CA PRO A 207 -24.23 18.22 10.30
C PRO A 207 -25.58 18.39 10.99
N ASN A 208 -25.58 19.30 11.97
CA ASN A 208 -26.74 19.86 12.65
C ASN A 208 -27.53 20.78 11.71
#